data_AF-A0AAP7FPH4-F1
#
_entry.id   AF-A0AAP7FPH4-F1
#
_cell.length_a   1.000
_cell.length_b   1.000
_cell.length_c   1.000
_cell.angle_alpha   90.00
_cell.angle_beta   90.00
_cell.angle_gamma   90.00
#
_symmetry.space_group_name_H-M   'P 1'
#
loop_
_entity.id
_entity.type
_entity.pdbx_description
1 polymer ?
#
loop_
_entity_poly.entity_id
_entity_poly.type
_entity_poly.pdbx_seq_one_letter_code
_entity_poly.pdbx_strand_id
1 'polypeptide(L)'
;MNRRKFLTFAAIAAAYPAYRGIASLVDSQLIQFNGGQLGRLKAALADPNRQMTGIAFVGDSITWGTGTGQSPNPDPRNRTLADPRDNFSSQSFVNNVKRYIGGAYMPGSSVRHSNWRTSPSGQSIVEFSNDSTGKTVRISNQGINGASTTSYMARNLVPSDQDNFALLPDDKFVFVQLGTNDRLIDKRNPKDPNELIANLERLVAQISESSDVILMCANPSTVESSGRYLFDMRTVRDAIKFVAKNTGVDFIDNFALFDGLDINSYMKDGSHPNKKGHATISSHIISAIEVA
;
A
#
# COMPACT_ATOMS: atom_id res chain seq x y z
N MET A 1 9.36 12.89 -24.90
CA MET A 1 8.62 11.73 -24.34
C MET A 1 8.96 10.49 -25.16
N ASN A 2 9.51 9.44 -24.55
CA ASN A 2 10.05 8.27 -25.26
C ASN A 2 8.90 7.39 -25.80
N ARG A 3 8.89 7.07 -27.11
CA ARG A 3 7.79 6.36 -27.83
C ARG A 3 7.38 5.03 -27.19
N ARG A 4 8.32 4.32 -26.54
CA ARG A 4 8.03 3.08 -25.79
C ARG A 4 7.17 3.32 -24.55
N LYS A 5 7.34 4.45 -23.84
CA LYS A 5 6.53 4.77 -22.66
C LYS A 5 5.07 4.99 -23.03
N PHE A 6 4.80 5.65 -24.16
CA PHE A 6 3.44 5.99 -24.60
C PHE A 6 2.57 4.76 -24.95
N LEU A 7 3.18 3.70 -25.49
CA LEU A 7 2.48 2.47 -25.89
C LEU A 7 2.03 1.63 -24.69
N THR A 8 2.78 1.61 -23.59
CA THR A 8 2.40 0.91 -22.35
C THR A 8 1.16 1.54 -21.70
N PHE A 9 1.07 2.88 -21.65
CA PHE A 9 -0.07 3.59 -21.04
C PHE A 9 -1.39 3.41 -21.82
N ALA A 10 -1.33 3.33 -23.15
CA ALA A 10 -2.52 3.08 -23.97
C ALA A 10 -3.13 1.69 -23.73
N ALA A 11 -2.30 0.67 -23.49
CA ALA A 11 -2.75 -0.67 -23.16
C ALA A 11 -3.39 -0.75 -21.76
N ILE A 12 -2.81 -0.06 -20.76
CA ILE A 12 -3.36 0.02 -19.39
C ILE A 12 -4.71 0.74 -19.38
N ALA A 13 -4.82 1.88 -20.09
CA ALA A 13 -6.06 2.64 -20.23
C ALA A 13 -7.15 1.91 -21.06
N ALA A 14 -6.75 0.96 -21.92
CA ALA A 14 -7.66 0.11 -22.68
C ALA A 14 -8.17 -1.09 -21.87
N ALA A 15 -7.31 -1.72 -21.06
CA ALA A 15 -7.67 -2.86 -20.20
C ALA A 15 -8.52 -2.45 -18.99
N TYR A 16 -8.40 -1.20 -18.52
CA TYR A 16 -9.14 -0.70 -17.37
C TYR A 16 -9.76 0.69 -17.67
N PRO A 17 -11.06 0.77 -18.02
CA PRO A 17 -11.72 2.02 -18.39
C PRO A 17 -11.67 3.13 -17.32
N ALA A 18 -11.50 2.77 -16.05
CA ALA A 18 -11.33 3.70 -14.93
C ALA A 18 -9.99 4.48 -14.96
N TYR A 19 -9.07 4.13 -15.86
CA TYR A 19 -7.71 4.68 -15.96
C TYR A 19 -7.52 5.53 -17.24
N ARG A 20 -8.60 5.76 -18.01
CA ARG A 20 -8.60 6.72 -19.12
C ARG A 20 -8.45 8.14 -18.56
N GLY A 21 -7.25 8.72 -18.71
CA GLY A 21 -6.97 10.11 -18.36
C GLY A 21 -5.67 10.35 -17.58
N ILE A 22 -4.96 9.30 -17.14
CA ILE A 22 -3.75 9.45 -16.31
C ILE A 22 -2.51 9.21 -17.17
N ALA A 23 -2.32 10.05 -18.19
CA ALA A 23 -1.15 10.02 -19.06
C ALA A 23 -0.23 11.22 -18.78
N SER A 24 0.26 11.39 -17.54
CA SER A 24 1.40 12.29 -17.27
C SER A 24 2.07 12.23 -15.89
N LEU A 25 1.67 11.41 -14.91
CA LEU A 25 2.18 11.54 -13.52
C LEU A 25 3.57 10.89 -13.28
N VAL A 26 4.45 10.89 -14.27
CA VAL A 26 5.86 10.51 -14.07
C VAL A 26 6.65 11.77 -13.75
N ASP A 27 6.38 12.34 -12.57
CA ASP A 27 7.20 13.38 -11.98
C ASP A 27 8.13 12.73 -10.94
N SER A 28 9.44 12.91 -11.09
CA SER A 28 10.45 12.53 -10.10
C SER A 28 10.23 13.18 -8.73
N GLN A 29 9.35 14.19 -8.63
CA GLN A 29 8.90 14.73 -7.35
C GLN A 29 7.93 13.80 -6.60
N LEU A 30 7.14 13.00 -7.33
CA LEU A 30 6.12 12.12 -6.75
C LEU A 30 6.63 10.70 -6.44
N ILE A 31 7.70 10.27 -7.12
CA ILE A 31 8.34 8.96 -6.92
C ILE A 31 9.85 9.16 -6.79
N GLN A 32 10.44 8.64 -5.72
CA GLN A 32 11.88 8.69 -5.47
C GLN A 32 12.46 7.28 -5.48
N PHE A 33 13.37 7.02 -6.41
CA PHE A 33 14.08 5.75 -6.56
C PHE A 33 15.39 5.77 -5.75
N ASN A 34 15.30 5.79 -4.43
CA ASN A 34 16.48 5.91 -3.56
C ASN A 34 17.30 4.61 -3.51
N GLY A 35 16.65 3.45 -3.63
CA GLY A 35 17.27 2.13 -3.45
C GLY A 35 16.97 1.12 -4.55
N GLY A 36 16.05 1.43 -5.47
CA GLY A 36 15.72 0.60 -6.63
C GLY A 36 14.84 -0.61 -6.31
N GLN A 37 14.16 -0.63 -5.15
CA GLN A 37 13.21 -1.68 -4.77
C GLN A 37 12.09 -1.85 -5.80
N LEU A 38 11.55 -0.76 -6.36
CA LEU A 38 10.52 -0.80 -7.40
C LEU A 38 11.04 -1.44 -8.70
N GLY A 39 12.29 -1.16 -9.08
CA GLY A 39 12.93 -1.77 -10.24
C GLY A 39 13.14 -3.28 -10.05
N ARG A 40 13.58 -3.69 -8.86
CA ARG A 40 13.71 -5.10 -8.48
C ARG A 40 12.35 -5.82 -8.47
N LEU A 41 11.30 -5.16 -7.99
CA LEU A 41 9.94 -5.68 -8.03
C LEU A 41 9.48 -5.93 -9.46
N LYS A 42 9.61 -4.93 -10.34
CA LYS A 42 9.24 -5.06 -11.75
C LYS A 42 10.02 -6.18 -12.44
N ALA A 43 11.33 -6.27 -12.20
CA ALA A 43 12.17 -7.35 -12.73
C ALA A 43 11.70 -8.72 -12.23
N ALA A 44 11.38 -8.87 -10.94
CA ALA A 44 10.86 -10.11 -10.37
C ALA A 44 9.51 -10.53 -10.98
N LEU A 45 8.61 -9.56 -11.18
CA LEU A 45 7.33 -9.77 -11.84
C LEU A 45 7.48 -10.17 -13.31
N ALA A 46 8.46 -9.61 -14.02
CA ALA A 46 8.70 -9.90 -15.43
C ALA A 46 9.53 -11.18 -15.68
N ASP A 47 10.30 -11.67 -14.71
CA ASP A 47 11.20 -12.81 -14.87
C ASP A 47 10.43 -14.15 -14.97
N PRO A 48 10.42 -14.84 -16.12
CA PRO A 48 9.71 -16.11 -16.28
C PRO A 48 10.33 -17.26 -15.48
N ASN A 49 11.60 -17.15 -15.06
CA ASN A 49 12.29 -18.20 -14.31
C ASN A 49 12.09 -18.06 -12.79
N ARG A 50 11.53 -16.92 -12.35
CA ARG A 50 11.23 -16.71 -10.94
C ARG A 50 9.94 -17.41 -10.55
N GLN A 51 10.06 -18.50 -9.81
CA GLN A 51 8.92 -19.33 -9.40
C GLN A 51 7.99 -18.65 -8.38
N MET A 52 8.52 -17.79 -7.51
CA MET A 52 7.72 -17.12 -6.47
C MET A 52 8.09 -15.64 -6.33
N THR A 53 7.07 -14.78 -6.30
CA THR A 53 7.17 -13.37 -5.92
C THR A 53 6.05 -13.02 -4.95
N GLY A 54 6.38 -12.86 -3.67
CA GLY A 54 5.45 -12.34 -2.66
C GLY A 54 5.56 -10.82 -2.49
N ILE A 55 4.40 -10.17 -2.36
CA ILE A 55 4.25 -8.73 -2.16
C ILE A 55 3.29 -8.50 -0.99
N ALA A 56 3.70 -7.70 0.01
CA ALA A 56 2.82 -7.31 1.11
C ALA A 56 2.53 -5.80 1.10
N PHE A 57 1.28 -5.44 1.38
CA PHE A 57 0.87 -4.07 1.66
C PHE A 57 0.58 -3.92 3.15
N VAL A 58 1.51 -3.31 3.88
CA VAL A 58 1.41 -2.96 5.28
C VAL A 58 0.82 -1.56 5.42
N GLY A 59 -0.15 -1.37 6.31
CA GLY A 59 -0.69 -0.04 6.54
C GLY A 59 -1.86 0.03 7.51
N ASP A 60 -2.58 1.14 7.44
CA ASP A 60 -3.71 1.45 8.30
C ASP A 60 -5.07 1.18 7.63
N SER A 61 -6.11 1.93 8.00
CA SER A 61 -7.45 1.83 7.44
C SER A 61 -7.54 2.15 5.95
N ILE A 62 -6.66 3.01 5.45
CA ILE A 62 -6.60 3.35 4.02
C ILE A 62 -6.08 2.14 3.24
N THR A 63 -5.03 1.48 3.74
CA THR A 63 -4.51 0.24 3.15
C THR A 63 -5.51 -0.90 3.25
N TRP A 64 -6.23 -1.00 4.38
CA TRP A 64 -7.30 -1.99 4.52
C TRP A 64 -8.37 -1.81 3.44
N GLY A 65 -8.78 -0.57 3.13
CA GLY A 65 -9.78 -0.28 2.07
C GLY A 65 -10.98 0.54 2.56
N THR A 66 -10.84 1.18 3.72
CA THR A 66 -11.88 2.05 4.30
C THR A 66 -12.16 3.22 3.37
N GLY A 67 -13.45 3.54 3.19
CA GLY A 67 -13.91 4.64 2.34
C GLY A 67 -14.51 4.18 1.00
N THR A 68 -14.23 2.95 0.56
CA THR A 68 -14.84 2.37 -0.66
C THR A 68 -16.34 2.10 -0.53
N GLY A 69 -16.83 1.80 0.68
CA GLY A 69 -18.19 1.34 0.94
C GLY A 69 -18.51 -0.06 0.41
N GLN A 70 -17.49 -0.87 0.09
CA GLN A 70 -17.65 -2.21 -0.48
C GLN A 70 -17.08 -3.33 0.40
N SER A 71 -16.21 -2.97 1.35
CA SER A 71 -15.61 -3.89 2.29
C SER A 71 -16.64 -4.39 3.31
N PRO A 72 -16.42 -5.58 3.93
CA PRO A 72 -17.34 -6.10 4.94
C PRO A 72 -17.34 -5.21 6.19
N ASN A 73 -18.22 -5.51 7.15
CA ASN A 73 -18.18 -4.86 8.46
C ASN A 73 -16.78 -5.07 9.07
N PRO A 74 -16.05 -4.00 9.44
CA PRO A 74 -14.72 -4.13 10.00
C PRO A 74 -14.71 -4.68 11.43
N ASP A 75 -15.85 -4.75 12.12
CA ASP A 75 -15.96 -5.24 13.50
C ASP A 75 -16.43 -6.71 13.57
N PRO A 76 -16.04 -7.46 14.62
CA PRO A 76 -15.23 -7.05 15.79
C PRO A 76 -13.75 -6.88 15.47
N ARG A 77 -13.05 -6.02 16.22
CA ARG A 77 -11.61 -5.76 16.05
C ARG A 77 -10.81 -5.95 17.32
N ASN A 78 -9.72 -6.70 17.24
CA ASN A 78 -8.65 -6.76 18.23
C ASN A 78 -7.37 -6.02 17.76
N ARG A 79 -7.40 -5.45 16.54
CA ARG A 79 -6.31 -4.72 15.88
C ARG A 79 -5.12 -5.59 15.49
N THR A 80 -5.37 -6.87 15.21
CA THR A 80 -4.40 -7.80 14.63
C THR A 80 -4.86 -8.29 13.25
N LEU A 81 -4.12 -9.20 12.63
CA LEU A 81 -4.48 -9.77 11.32
C LEU A 81 -5.72 -10.69 11.41
N ALA A 82 -6.17 -10.98 12.64
CA ALA A 82 -7.45 -11.64 12.95
C ALA A 82 -8.68 -10.74 12.73
N ASP A 83 -8.51 -9.42 12.54
CA ASP A 83 -9.63 -8.54 12.23
C ASP A 83 -10.30 -8.95 10.89
N PRO A 84 -11.61 -8.66 10.68
CA PRO A 84 -12.25 -8.76 9.37
C PRO A 84 -11.41 -8.07 8.28
N ARG A 85 -11.23 -8.72 7.13
CA ARG A 85 -10.38 -8.21 6.03
C ARG A 85 -11.21 -7.72 4.86
N ASP A 86 -10.60 -6.89 4.04
CA ASP A 86 -11.21 -6.44 2.79
C ASP A 86 -11.40 -7.59 1.80
N ASN A 87 -12.45 -7.48 0.98
CA ASN A 87 -12.80 -8.47 -0.04
C ASN A 87 -12.09 -8.14 -1.34
N PHE A 88 -11.59 -9.14 -2.07
CA PHE A 88 -10.86 -8.93 -3.31
C PHE A 88 -11.68 -8.20 -4.37
N SER A 89 -13.01 -8.24 -4.31
CA SER A 89 -13.92 -7.52 -5.22
C SER A 89 -14.06 -6.02 -4.93
N SER A 90 -13.58 -5.52 -3.79
CA SER A 90 -13.64 -4.10 -3.45
C SER A 90 -12.74 -3.26 -4.35
N GLN A 91 -13.05 -1.98 -4.51
CA GLN A 91 -12.23 -1.03 -5.27
C GLN A 91 -11.20 -0.32 -4.39
N SER A 92 -10.69 -1.00 -3.34
CA SER A 92 -9.56 -0.50 -2.56
C SER A 92 -8.31 -0.43 -3.43
N PHE A 93 -7.39 0.48 -3.10
CA PHE A 93 -6.20 0.69 -3.94
C PHE A 93 -5.36 -0.59 -4.01
N VAL A 94 -5.25 -1.33 -2.90
CA VAL A 94 -4.50 -2.60 -2.87
C VAL A 94 -5.14 -3.62 -3.80
N ASN A 95 -6.47 -3.78 -3.80
CA ASN A 95 -7.14 -4.72 -4.69
C ASN A 95 -7.09 -4.30 -6.16
N ASN A 96 -7.06 -3.00 -6.44
CA ASN A 96 -6.82 -2.50 -7.79
C ASN A 96 -5.40 -2.84 -8.27
N VAL A 97 -4.37 -2.65 -7.43
CA VAL A 97 -2.99 -3.04 -7.74
C VAL A 97 -2.87 -4.55 -7.93
N LYS A 98 -3.51 -5.36 -7.07
CA LYS A 98 -3.55 -6.83 -7.20
C LYS A 98 -4.07 -7.26 -8.56
N ARG A 99 -5.21 -6.71 -8.98
CA ARG A 99 -5.82 -7.02 -10.29
C ARG A 99 -4.95 -6.59 -11.46
N TYR A 100 -4.30 -5.43 -11.36
CA TYR A 100 -3.36 -4.97 -12.37
C TYR A 100 -2.19 -5.94 -12.52
N ILE A 101 -1.54 -6.30 -11.41
CA ILE A 101 -0.38 -7.21 -11.45
C ILE A 101 -0.79 -8.58 -12.01
N GLY A 102 -1.92 -9.13 -11.56
CA GLY A 102 -2.45 -10.38 -12.09
C GLY A 102 -2.71 -10.33 -13.60
N GLY A 103 -3.32 -9.26 -14.10
CA GLY A 103 -3.60 -9.09 -15.52
C GLY A 103 -2.36 -8.83 -16.39
N ALA A 104 -1.42 -8.01 -15.91
CA ALA A 104 -0.26 -7.58 -16.67
C ALA A 104 0.90 -8.60 -16.65
N TYR A 105 1.14 -9.24 -15.51
CA TYR A 105 2.30 -10.11 -15.29
C TYR A 105 1.96 -11.59 -15.18
N MET A 106 0.70 -11.94 -14.93
CA MET A 106 0.24 -13.33 -14.80
C MET A 106 -0.98 -13.64 -15.69
N PRO A 107 -0.96 -13.29 -17.00
CA PRO A 107 -2.09 -13.53 -17.88
C PRO A 107 -2.41 -15.03 -17.97
N GLY A 108 -3.69 -15.38 -17.88
CA GLY A 108 -4.16 -16.77 -17.92
C GLY A 108 -3.85 -17.60 -16.67
N SER A 109 -3.33 -16.98 -15.61
CA SER A 109 -3.14 -17.66 -14.32
C SER A 109 -4.46 -18.03 -13.65
N SER A 110 -4.43 -19.11 -12.87
CA SER A 110 -5.47 -19.40 -11.90
C SER A 110 -5.38 -18.42 -10.73
N VAL A 111 -6.52 -18.05 -10.15
CA VAL A 111 -6.60 -17.10 -9.05
C VAL A 111 -7.14 -17.79 -7.81
N ARG A 112 -6.37 -17.77 -6.71
CA ARG A 112 -6.81 -18.26 -5.40
C ARG A 112 -6.93 -17.10 -4.43
N HIS A 113 -8.08 -16.99 -3.78
CA HIS A 113 -8.31 -16.05 -2.68
C HIS A 113 -8.21 -16.78 -1.35
N SER A 114 -7.53 -16.18 -0.40
CA SER A 114 -7.43 -16.70 0.96
C SER A 114 -7.35 -15.56 1.97
N ASN A 115 -7.33 -15.93 3.25
CA ASN A 115 -7.31 -15.00 4.35
C ASN A 115 -6.44 -15.54 5.50
N TRP A 116 -6.22 -14.72 6.53
CA TRP A 116 -5.66 -15.14 7.80
C TRP A 116 -6.57 -16.15 8.49
N ARG A 117 -5.98 -17.16 9.14
CA ARG A 117 -6.70 -18.33 9.68
C ARG A 117 -7.78 -17.94 10.67
N THR A 118 -7.51 -16.94 11.50
CA THR A 118 -8.39 -16.48 12.58
C THR A 118 -9.29 -15.32 12.16
N SER A 119 -9.12 -14.80 10.95
CA SER A 119 -9.98 -13.74 10.46
C SER A 119 -11.37 -14.26 10.08
N PRO A 120 -12.45 -13.66 10.58
CA PRO A 120 -13.81 -14.18 10.40
C PRO A 120 -14.36 -13.93 8.98
N SER A 121 -13.76 -13.02 8.21
CA SER A 121 -14.22 -12.70 6.85
C SER A 121 -13.15 -11.94 6.06
N GLY A 122 -13.31 -11.91 4.73
CA GLY A 122 -12.43 -11.18 3.82
C GLY A 122 -11.50 -12.06 2.99
N GLN A 123 -10.73 -11.41 2.12
CA GLN A 123 -9.81 -12.03 1.17
C GLN A 123 -8.52 -11.20 1.11
N SER A 124 -7.80 -11.16 2.23
CA SER A 124 -6.58 -10.35 2.35
C SER A 124 -5.48 -10.81 1.40
N ILE A 125 -5.43 -12.10 1.04
CA ILE A 125 -4.38 -12.69 0.23
C ILE A 125 -4.95 -13.15 -1.12
N VAL A 126 -4.23 -12.84 -2.20
CA VAL A 126 -4.48 -13.40 -3.52
C VAL A 126 -3.21 -14.05 -4.05
N GLU A 127 -3.36 -15.21 -4.68
CA GLU A 127 -2.31 -15.89 -5.42
C GLU A 127 -2.72 -16.05 -6.87
N PHE A 128 -1.83 -15.66 -7.77
CA PHE A 128 -1.90 -15.88 -9.20
C PHE A 128 -0.89 -16.97 -9.56
N SER A 129 -1.34 -18.12 -10.03
CA SER A 129 -0.48 -19.27 -10.35
C SER A 129 -0.61 -19.66 -11.82
N ASN A 130 0.52 -19.77 -12.51
CA ASN A 130 0.57 -20.21 -13.90
C ASN A 130 1.14 -21.63 -13.96
N ASP A 131 0.25 -22.61 -14.17
CA ASP A 131 0.60 -24.03 -14.16
C ASP A 131 1.62 -24.43 -15.25
N SER A 132 1.65 -23.72 -16.38
CA SER A 132 2.57 -24.01 -17.48
C SER A 132 4.02 -23.60 -17.18
N THR A 133 4.21 -22.60 -16.32
CA THR A 133 5.54 -22.06 -15.96
C THR A 133 5.93 -22.40 -14.52
N GLY A 134 4.98 -22.83 -13.69
CA GLY A 134 5.16 -22.98 -12.25
C GLY A 134 5.30 -21.65 -11.50
N LYS A 135 5.16 -20.50 -12.18
CA LYS A 135 5.31 -19.19 -11.55
C LYS A 135 4.07 -18.84 -10.72
N THR A 136 4.32 -18.33 -9.51
CA THR A 136 3.31 -17.81 -8.60
C THR A 136 3.65 -16.38 -8.17
N VAL A 137 2.65 -15.50 -8.20
CA VAL A 137 2.71 -14.17 -7.59
C VAL A 137 1.66 -14.10 -6.48
N ARG A 138 2.11 -13.85 -5.25
CA ARG A 138 1.23 -13.67 -4.09
C ARG A 138 1.23 -12.22 -3.67
N ILE A 139 0.05 -11.68 -3.40
CA ILE A 139 -0.11 -10.31 -2.95
C ILE A 139 -1.05 -10.27 -1.75
N SER A 140 -0.59 -9.69 -0.64
CA SER A 140 -1.34 -9.63 0.61
C SER A 140 -1.68 -8.18 1.01
N ASN A 141 -2.91 -7.97 1.49
CA ASN A 141 -3.37 -6.72 2.11
C ASN A 141 -3.35 -6.88 3.63
N GLN A 142 -2.36 -6.25 4.26
CA GLN A 142 -2.11 -6.29 5.69
C GLN A 142 -2.53 -5.00 6.41
N GLY A 143 -3.36 -4.15 5.78
CA GLY A 143 -3.89 -2.95 6.43
C GLY A 143 -4.64 -3.24 7.73
N ILE A 144 -4.46 -2.42 8.76
CA ILE A 144 -5.14 -2.57 10.06
C ILE A 144 -5.84 -1.25 10.41
N ASN A 145 -7.17 -1.31 10.56
CA ASN A 145 -7.97 -0.12 10.82
C ASN A 145 -7.55 0.58 12.13
N GLY A 146 -7.07 1.83 12.01
CA GLY A 146 -6.62 2.65 13.14
C GLY A 146 -5.18 2.39 13.60
N ALA A 147 -4.40 1.59 12.86
CA ALA A 147 -3.01 1.36 13.21
C ALA A 147 -2.14 2.60 12.99
N SER A 148 -1.31 2.89 13.97
CA SER A 148 -0.13 3.73 13.90
C SER A 148 1.13 2.87 13.75
N THR A 149 2.27 3.46 13.38
CA THR A 149 3.58 2.76 13.31
C THR A 149 3.88 1.94 14.57
N THR A 150 3.78 2.56 15.76
CA THR A 150 3.96 1.90 17.06
C THR A 150 3.03 0.70 17.25
N SER A 151 1.72 0.90 17.06
CA SER A 151 0.73 -0.15 17.30
C SER A 151 0.83 -1.28 16.29
N TYR A 152 1.25 -0.99 15.05
CA TYR A 152 1.39 -1.99 14.00
C TYR A 152 2.57 -2.90 14.33
N MET A 153 3.75 -2.34 14.65
CA MET A 153 4.92 -3.13 15.06
C MET A 153 4.60 -4.02 16.26
N ALA A 154 3.94 -3.45 17.29
CA ALA A 154 3.65 -4.18 18.53
C ALA A 154 2.60 -5.30 18.40
N ARG A 155 1.86 -5.38 17.30
CA ARG A 155 0.72 -6.31 17.15
C ARG A 155 0.75 -7.17 15.88
N ASN A 156 1.41 -6.68 14.84
CA ASN A 156 1.34 -7.23 13.49
C ASN A 156 2.73 -7.47 12.87
N LEU A 157 3.81 -7.18 13.60
CA LEU A 157 5.18 -7.58 13.24
C LEU A 157 5.85 -8.29 14.43
N VAL A 158 5.07 -9.05 15.19
CA VAL A 158 5.59 -9.85 16.31
C VAL A 158 5.64 -11.30 15.86
N PRO A 159 6.84 -11.92 15.72
CA PRO A 159 6.94 -13.33 15.40
C PRO A 159 6.17 -14.16 16.44
N SER A 160 5.13 -14.85 15.97
CA SER A 160 4.34 -15.76 16.80
C SER A 160 3.70 -16.84 15.93
N ASP A 161 3.11 -17.84 16.59
CA ASP A 161 2.27 -18.88 15.99
C ASP A 161 0.81 -18.41 15.74
N GLN A 162 0.54 -17.13 16.01
CA GLN A 162 -0.75 -16.48 15.80
C GLN A 162 -0.70 -15.55 14.58
N ASP A 163 -1.87 -15.04 14.18
CA ASP A 163 -2.00 -14.08 13.07
C ASP A 163 -1.57 -12.66 13.52
N ASN A 164 -0.29 -12.54 13.92
CA ASN A 164 0.33 -11.33 14.45
C ASN A 164 1.67 -10.99 13.76
N PHE A 165 2.00 -11.68 12.65
CA PHE A 165 3.16 -11.39 11.81
C PHE A 165 2.72 -11.21 10.36
N ALA A 166 2.74 -9.96 9.88
CA ALA A 166 2.11 -9.55 8.62
C ALA A 166 2.83 -10.04 7.36
N LEU A 167 4.07 -10.52 7.49
CA LEU A 167 4.87 -10.99 6.37
C LEU A 167 4.77 -12.50 6.25
N LEU A 168 4.35 -12.97 5.09
CA LEU A 168 4.34 -14.39 4.77
C LEU A 168 5.72 -14.82 4.27
N PRO A 169 6.06 -16.13 4.37
CA PRO A 169 7.29 -16.65 3.78
C PRO A 169 7.35 -16.29 2.29
N ASP A 170 8.46 -15.70 1.82
CA ASP A 170 8.66 -15.20 0.45
C ASP A 170 7.97 -13.89 0.06
N ASP A 171 7.40 -13.15 1.01
CA ASP A 171 7.09 -11.74 0.79
C ASP A 171 8.43 -10.98 0.63
N LYS A 172 8.83 -10.72 -0.61
CA LYS A 172 10.13 -10.09 -0.94
C LYS A 172 10.02 -8.59 -1.11
N PHE A 173 8.82 -8.07 -1.35
CA PHE A 173 8.58 -6.64 -1.54
C PHE A 173 7.46 -6.20 -0.59
N VAL A 174 7.71 -5.17 0.21
CA VAL A 174 6.76 -4.70 1.21
C VAL A 174 6.50 -3.21 1.02
N PHE A 175 5.29 -2.88 0.57
CA PHE A 175 4.80 -1.52 0.54
C PHE A 175 4.29 -1.14 1.93
N VAL A 176 4.79 -0.04 2.50
CA VAL A 176 4.40 0.43 3.83
C VAL A 176 3.74 1.80 3.70
N GLN A 177 2.47 1.90 4.12
CA GLN A 177 1.74 3.16 4.26
C GLN A 177 1.19 3.29 5.68
N LEU A 178 2.04 3.81 6.58
CA LEU A 178 1.72 4.11 7.98
C LEU A 178 2.15 5.54 8.30
N GLY A 179 1.53 6.13 9.34
CA GLY A 179 1.79 7.51 9.77
C GLY A 179 0.51 8.33 9.97
N THR A 180 -0.58 7.99 9.26
CA THR A 180 -1.85 8.73 9.33
C THR A 180 -2.42 8.78 10.74
N ASN A 181 -2.34 7.68 11.51
CA ASN A 181 -2.84 7.60 12.88
C ASN A 181 -1.77 7.95 13.92
N ASP A 182 -0.51 8.14 13.51
CA ASP A 182 0.56 8.61 14.41
C ASP A 182 0.38 10.09 14.76
N ARG A 183 -0.37 10.83 13.93
CA ARG A 183 -0.75 12.22 14.20
C ARG A 183 -1.89 12.36 15.21
N LEU A 184 -2.60 11.28 15.59
CA LEU A 184 -3.72 11.36 16.54
C LEU A 184 -3.23 11.74 17.93
N ILE A 185 -3.99 12.59 18.62
CA ILE A 185 -3.75 12.88 20.05
C ILE A 185 -4.00 11.61 20.85
N ASP A 186 -2.93 11.03 21.39
CA ASP A 186 -2.99 10.03 22.45
C ASP A 186 -2.53 10.68 23.76
N LYS A 187 -3.48 10.95 24.65
CA LYS A 187 -3.20 11.58 25.97
C LYS A 187 -2.30 10.71 26.86
N ARG A 188 -2.18 9.40 26.57
CA ARG A 188 -1.35 8.47 27.34
C ARG A 188 0.07 8.39 26.78
N ASN A 189 0.25 8.66 25.49
CA ASN A 189 1.54 8.67 24.81
C ASN A 189 1.57 9.84 23.81
N PRO A 190 1.85 11.09 24.26
CA PRO A 190 1.98 12.22 23.35
C PRO A 190 3.08 11.95 22.33
N LYS A 191 2.73 12.05 21.05
CA LYS A 191 3.63 11.79 19.93
C LYS A 191 4.14 13.09 19.32
N ASP A 192 5.33 13.05 18.77
CA ASP A 192 5.85 14.14 17.95
C ASP A 192 6.41 13.61 16.61
N PRO A 193 6.73 14.50 15.66
CA PRO A 193 7.27 14.08 14.37
C PRO A 193 8.61 13.32 14.45
N ASN A 194 9.45 13.58 15.45
CA ASN A 194 10.70 12.84 15.64
C ASN A 194 10.44 11.41 16.11
N GLU A 195 9.43 11.21 16.97
CA GLU A 195 9.00 9.86 17.35
C GLU A 195 8.48 9.09 16.13
N LEU A 196 7.71 9.73 15.24
CA LEU A 196 7.29 9.13 13.98
C LEU A 196 8.49 8.71 13.12
N ILE A 197 9.51 9.58 12.97
CA ILE A 197 10.74 9.27 12.25
C ILE A 197 11.43 8.04 12.85
N ALA A 198 11.66 8.04 14.17
CA ALA A 198 12.33 6.92 14.86
C ALA A 198 11.52 5.60 14.80
N ASN A 199 10.19 5.68 14.81
CA ASN A 199 9.32 4.51 14.62
C ASN A 199 9.40 3.98 13.18
N LEU A 200 9.40 4.86 12.17
CA LEU A 200 9.53 4.48 10.76
C LEU A 200 10.89 3.86 10.48
N GLU A 201 11.99 4.40 11.01
CA GLU A 201 13.33 3.82 10.87
C GLU A 201 13.40 2.41 11.46
N ARG A 202 12.83 2.20 12.65
CA ARG A 202 12.74 0.86 13.26
C ARG A 202 11.90 -0.10 12.43
N LEU A 203 10.77 0.36 11.91
CA LEU A 203 9.90 -0.45 11.06
C LEU A 203 10.60 -0.85 9.76
N VAL A 204 11.29 0.09 9.10
CA VAL A 204 12.08 -0.19 7.90
C VAL A 204 13.17 -1.19 8.22
N ALA A 205 13.94 -0.97 9.29
CA ALA A 205 15.02 -1.87 9.70
C ALA A 205 14.51 -3.30 9.94
N GLN A 206 13.41 -3.45 10.70
CA GLN A 206 12.82 -4.75 11.01
C GLN A 206 12.35 -5.50 9.75
N ILE A 207 11.65 -4.82 8.83
CA ILE A 207 11.15 -5.47 7.60
C ILE A 207 12.30 -5.78 6.63
N SER A 208 13.33 -4.92 6.60
CA SER A 208 14.48 -5.05 5.70
C SER A 208 15.40 -6.22 6.04
N GLU A 209 15.21 -6.88 7.20
CA GLU A 209 15.91 -8.13 7.54
C GLU A 209 15.61 -9.26 6.53
N SER A 210 14.47 -9.21 5.84
CA SER A 210 14.03 -10.28 4.93
C SER A 210 13.42 -9.81 3.61
N SER A 211 13.15 -8.51 3.47
CA SER A 211 12.33 -7.96 2.38
C SER A 211 12.85 -6.62 1.87
N ASP A 212 12.57 -6.29 0.60
CA ASP A 212 12.75 -4.95 0.05
C ASP A 212 11.56 -4.05 0.46
N VAL A 213 11.84 -2.98 1.21
CA VAL A 213 10.81 -2.03 1.67
C VAL A 213 10.60 -0.90 0.66
N ILE A 214 9.35 -0.51 0.44
CA ILE A 214 8.95 0.67 -0.33
C ILE A 214 8.03 1.51 0.57
N LEU A 215 8.44 2.73 0.89
CA LEU A 215 7.64 3.62 1.74
C LEU A 215 6.62 4.40 0.90
N MET A 216 5.43 4.60 1.46
CA MET A 216 4.37 5.39 0.82
C MET A 216 3.77 6.37 1.82
N CYS A 217 3.55 7.60 1.38
CA CYS A 217 2.68 8.53 2.09
C CYS A 217 1.23 8.35 1.60
N ALA A 218 0.24 8.46 2.50
CA ALA A 218 -1.17 8.43 2.16
C ALA A 218 -1.65 9.77 1.56
N ASN A 219 -2.92 9.84 1.15
CA ASN A 219 -3.57 11.07 0.68
C ASN A 219 -3.61 12.19 1.75
N PRO A 220 -3.81 13.46 1.36
CA PRO A 220 -4.09 14.54 2.31
C PRO A 220 -5.42 14.32 3.06
N SER A 221 -5.57 14.99 4.21
CA SER A 221 -6.81 15.04 4.98
C SER A 221 -7.40 16.45 4.97
N THR A 222 -8.74 16.55 4.93
CA THR A 222 -9.48 17.82 5.05
C THR A 222 -9.90 18.13 6.48
N VAL A 223 -9.66 17.22 7.43
CA VAL A 223 -10.13 17.31 8.83
C VAL A 223 -8.99 17.55 9.83
N GLU A 224 -7.85 18.04 9.36
CA GLU A 224 -6.63 18.33 10.13
C GLU A 224 -6.90 19.28 11.33
N SER A 225 -7.75 20.29 11.13
CA SER A 225 -8.11 21.31 12.14
C SER A 225 -9.21 20.87 13.12
N SER A 226 -9.57 19.58 13.17
CA SER A 226 -10.62 19.05 14.05
C SER A 226 -10.24 19.03 15.56
N GLY A 227 -9.02 19.44 15.92
CA GLY A 227 -8.50 19.35 17.29
C GLY A 227 -8.21 17.91 17.75
N ARG A 228 -8.23 16.94 16.83
CA ARG A 228 -7.93 15.52 17.09
C ARG A 228 -6.47 15.15 16.82
N TYR A 229 -5.73 16.04 16.18
CA TYR A 229 -4.42 15.74 15.60
C TYR A 229 -3.35 16.67 16.17
N LEU A 230 -2.17 16.12 16.44
CA LEU A 230 -0.98 16.81 16.96
C LEU A 230 -0.21 17.54 15.87
N PHE A 231 -0.27 17.03 14.64
CA PHE A 231 0.36 17.59 13.45
C PHE A 231 -0.40 17.12 12.19
N ASP A 232 -0.07 17.69 11.03
CA ASP A 232 -0.81 17.46 9.80
C ASP A 232 -0.21 16.33 8.92
N MET A 233 -0.93 15.92 7.88
CA MET A 233 -0.45 14.93 6.91
C MET A 233 0.77 15.42 6.10
N ARG A 234 1.00 16.74 6.00
CA ARG A 234 2.24 17.28 5.39
C ARG A 234 3.45 16.93 6.25
N THR A 235 3.34 17.08 7.57
CA THR A 235 4.36 16.68 8.53
C THR A 235 4.62 15.17 8.47
N VAL A 236 3.56 14.34 8.37
CA VAL A 236 3.66 12.89 8.15
C VAL A 236 4.43 12.58 6.86
N ARG A 237 4.07 13.22 5.75
CA ARG A 237 4.71 13.05 4.45
C ARG A 237 6.20 13.37 4.52
N ASP A 238 6.56 14.51 5.10
CA ASP A 238 7.94 14.96 5.16
C ASP A 238 8.80 14.03 6.02
N ALA A 239 8.25 13.49 7.13
CA ALA A 239 8.89 12.45 7.93
C ALA A 239 9.13 11.15 7.15
N ILE A 240 8.11 10.63 6.44
CA ILE A 240 8.25 9.41 5.64
C ILE A 240 9.27 9.61 4.51
N LYS A 241 9.21 10.75 3.82
CA LYS A 241 10.16 11.10 2.75
C LYS A 241 11.59 11.21 3.28
N PHE A 242 11.78 11.82 4.45
CA PHE A 242 13.07 11.90 5.11
C PHE A 242 13.63 10.50 5.42
N VAL A 243 12.84 9.64 6.06
CA VAL A 243 13.26 8.27 6.39
C VAL A 243 13.56 7.46 5.14
N ALA A 244 12.74 7.58 4.08
CA ALA A 244 12.97 6.87 2.84
C ALA A 244 14.34 7.20 2.22
N LYS A 245 14.68 8.50 2.19
CA LYS A 245 15.99 8.97 1.75
C LYS A 245 17.11 8.48 2.67
N ASN A 246 16.93 8.59 3.98
CA ASN A 246 17.95 8.24 4.98
C ASN A 246 18.27 6.74 5.00
N THR A 247 17.27 5.90 4.75
CA THR A 247 17.40 4.43 4.75
C THR A 247 17.61 3.83 3.36
N GLY A 248 17.65 4.65 2.31
CA GLY A 248 17.89 4.20 0.95
C GLY A 248 16.76 3.31 0.40
N VAL A 249 15.51 3.59 0.77
CA VAL A 249 14.33 2.88 0.26
C VAL A 249 13.51 3.76 -0.66
N ASP A 250 12.94 3.17 -1.71
CA ASP A 250 12.09 3.88 -2.66
C ASP A 250 10.85 4.45 -1.96
N PHE A 251 10.38 5.60 -2.47
CA PHE A 251 9.25 6.33 -1.89
C PHE A 251 8.21 6.74 -2.93
N ILE A 252 6.93 6.53 -2.60
CA ILE A 252 5.76 6.93 -3.39
C ILE A 252 4.95 7.98 -2.62
N ASP A 253 4.81 9.16 -3.20
CA ASP A 253 4.14 10.31 -2.59
C ASP A 253 2.69 10.42 -3.02
N ASN A 254 1.79 9.58 -2.45
CA ASN A 254 0.37 9.71 -2.77
C ASN A 254 -0.26 10.98 -2.20
N PHE A 255 0.41 11.69 -1.28
CA PHE A 255 -0.08 12.97 -0.78
C PHE A 255 -0.04 14.03 -1.89
N ALA A 256 1.14 14.23 -2.48
CA ALA A 256 1.38 15.28 -3.46
C ALA A 256 0.60 15.07 -4.77
N LEU A 257 0.15 13.84 -5.03
CA LEU A 257 -0.69 13.53 -6.17
C LEU A 257 -2.04 14.27 -6.19
N PHE A 258 -2.52 14.67 -5.01
CA PHE A 258 -3.78 15.41 -4.89
C PHE A 258 -3.60 16.92 -4.92
N ASP A 259 -2.37 17.42 -5.12
CA ASP A 259 -2.13 18.85 -5.21
C ASP A 259 -2.85 19.48 -6.42
N GLY A 260 -3.47 20.63 -6.20
CA GLY A 260 -4.32 21.30 -7.20
C GLY A 260 -5.64 20.59 -7.53
N LEU A 261 -5.99 19.47 -6.89
CA LEU A 261 -7.29 18.81 -7.06
C LEU A 261 -8.31 19.27 -6.00
N ASP A 262 -9.60 19.21 -6.34
CA ASP A 262 -10.66 19.23 -5.32
C ASP A 262 -10.66 17.91 -4.54
N ILE A 263 -9.95 17.89 -3.42
CA ILE A 263 -9.74 16.70 -2.61
C ILE A 263 -11.04 16.14 -2.02
N ASN A 264 -12.09 16.96 -1.82
CA ASN A 264 -13.37 16.48 -1.31
C ASN A 264 -14.04 15.48 -2.26
N SER A 265 -13.86 15.66 -3.56
CA SER A 265 -14.34 14.72 -4.58
C SER A 265 -13.68 13.34 -4.52
N TYR A 266 -12.56 13.19 -3.81
CA TYR A 266 -11.79 11.95 -3.70
C TYR A 266 -11.84 11.33 -2.31
N MET A 267 -12.42 12.02 -1.33
CA MET A 267 -12.56 11.54 0.05
C MET A 267 -13.99 11.08 0.34
N LYS A 268 -14.15 10.15 1.27
CA LYS A 268 -15.45 9.70 1.78
C LYS A 268 -15.87 10.52 3.00
N ASP A 269 -14.92 10.79 3.90
CA ASP A 269 -15.15 11.43 5.20
C ASP A 269 -14.07 12.48 5.54
N GLY A 270 -13.29 12.90 4.54
CA GLY A 270 -12.20 13.85 4.71
C GLY A 270 -10.86 13.26 5.15
N SER A 271 -10.78 11.96 5.45
CA SER A 271 -9.50 11.27 5.69
C SER A 271 -9.34 10.02 4.84
N HIS A 272 -10.41 9.26 4.66
CA HIS A 272 -10.42 8.02 3.90
C HIS A 272 -10.79 8.29 2.44
N PRO A 273 -10.01 7.79 1.47
CA PRO A 273 -10.34 7.94 0.07
C PRO A 273 -11.63 7.19 -0.29
N ASN A 274 -12.48 7.79 -1.12
CA ASN A 274 -13.59 7.07 -1.74
C ASN A 274 -13.06 6.20 -2.90
N LYS A 275 -13.96 5.55 -3.65
CA LYS A 275 -13.58 4.72 -4.82
C LYS A 275 -12.70 5.46 -5.82
N LYS A 276 -12.97 6.75 -6.08
CA LYS A 276 -12.18 7.60 -6.97
C LYS A 276 -10.79 7.85 -6.39
N GLY A 277 -10.71 8.20 -5.09
CA GLY A 277 -9.43 8.36 -4.38
C GLY A 277 -8.58 7.08 -4.40
N HIS A 278 -9.17 5.92 -4.13
CA HIS A 278 -8.47 4.64 -4.20
C HIS A 278 -7.99 4.29 -5.60
N ALA A 279 -8.80 4.53 -6.63
CA ALA A 279 -8.40 4.32 -8.03
C ALA A 279 -7.21 5.22 -8.41
N THR A 280 -7.25 6.47 -7.96
CA THR A 280 -6.18 7.44 -8.15
C THR A 280 -4.87 7.00 -7.47
N ILE A 281 -4.92 6.56 -6.20
CA ILE A 281 -3.75 6.00 -5.49
C ILE A 281 -3.20 4.75 -6.20
N SER A 282 -4.06 3.80 -6.58
CA SER A 282 -3.60 2.58 -7.25
C SER A 282 -2.93 2.87 -8.59
N SER A 283 -3.44 3.84 -9.35
CA SER A 283 -2.84 4.27 -10.62
C SER A 283 -1.42 4.79 -10.45
N HIS A 284 -1.17 5.50 -9.35
CA HIS A 284 0.14 6.04 -9.02
C HIS A 284 1.13 4.95 -8.66
N ILE A 285 0.73 4.00 -7.81
CA ILE A 285 1.55 2.85 -7.44
C ILE A 285 1.89 2.01 -8.68
N ILE A 286 0.91 1.75 -9.54
CA ILE A 286 1.11 1.04 -10.81
C ILE A 286 2.11 1.80 -11.68
N SER A 287 1.94 3.11 -11.84
CA SER A 287 2.87 3.93 -12.62
C SER A 287 4.28 3.90 -12.04
N ALA A 288 4.43 3.91 -10.71
CA ALA A 288 5.73 3.80 -10.03
C ALA A 288 6.44 2.48 -10.33
N ILE A 289 5.71 1.37 -10.35
CA ILE A 289 6.25 0.06 -10.75
C ILE A 289 6.65 0.08 -12.23
N GLU A 290 5.80 0.61 -13.11
CA GLU A 290 6.01 0.55 -14.56
C GLU A 290 7.14 1.47 -15.06
N VAL A 291 7.46 2.55 -14.35
CA VAL A 291 8.51 3.50 -14.78
C VAL A 291 9.88 3.24 -14.15
N ALA A 292 9.94 2.34 -13.17
CA ALA A 292 11.18 1.84 -12.59
C ALA A 292 12.02 1.01 -13.58
#